data_AF-A0A5C6TUV7-F1
#
_entry.id   AF-A0A5C6TUV7-F1
#
_cell.length_a   1.000
_cell.length_b   1.000
_cell.length_c   1.000
_cell.angle_alpha   90.00
_cell.angle_beta   90.00
_cell.angle_gamma   90.00
#
_symmetry.space_group_name_H-M   'P 1'
#
loop_
_entity.id
_entity.type
_entity.pdbx_description
1 polymer ?
#
loop_
_entity_poly.entity_id
_entity_poly.type
_entity_poly.pdbx_seq_one_letter_code
_entity_poly.pdbx_strand_id
1 'polypeptide(L)' 'MNENDILIRCDELEWQPTLPGGWIKRLRSCEKTGQWTQLLKLEAGAAVPPYFHLGAGALCR' A
#
# COMPACT_ATOMS: atom_id res chain seq x y z
N MET A 1 12.38 -11.36 -16.50
CA MET A 1 11.84 -11.98 -15.29
C MET A 1 12.74 -13.11 -14.88
N ASN A 2 13.35 -13.03 -13.70
CA ASN A 2 14.01 -14.18 -13.07
C ASN A 2 12.98 -14.95 -12.22
N GLU A 3 13.37 -16.13 -11.73
CA GLU A 3 12.49 -17.03 -10.94
C GLU A 3 11.97 -16.42 -9.62
N ASN A 4 12.59 -15.34 -9.13
CA ASN A 4 12.23 -14.65 -7.90
C ASN A 4 11.42 -13.36 -8.14
N ASP A 5 11.16 -12.99 -9.40
CA ASP A 5 10.34 -11.82 -9.70
C ASP A 5 8.85 -12.13 -9.43
N ILE A 6 8.17 -11.17 -8.79
CA ILE A 6 6.77 -11.31 -8.39
C ILE A 6 5.90 -10.54 -9.39
N LEU A 7 4.98 -11.24 -10.06
CA LEU A 7 3.93 -10.66 -10.91
C LEU A 7 2.57 -10.86 -10.24
N ILE A 8 1.81 -9.77 -10.07
CA ILE A 8 0.49 -9.79 -9.42
C ILE A 8 -0.56 -9.22 -10.36
N ARG A 9 -1.58 -10.02 -10.63
CA ARG A 9 -2.81 -9.58 -11.32
C ARG A 9 -3.70 -8.84 -10.33
N CYS A 10 -3.62 -7.52 -10.36
CA CYS A 10 -4.27 -6.69 -9.36
C CYS A 10 -5.79 -6.78 -9.39
N ASP A 11 -6.39 -7.13 -10.53
CA ASP A 11 -7.81 -7.37 -10.74
C ASP A 11 -8.33 -8.64 -10.05
N GLU A 12 -7.46 -9.63 -9.80
CA GLU A 12 -7.80 -10.88 -9.09
C GLU A 12 -7.74 -10.74 -7.55
N LEU A 13 -7.28 -9.60 -7.05
CA LEU A 13 -7.25 -9.31 -5.61
C LEU A 13 -8.52 -8.57 -5.17
N GLU A 14 -9.00 -8.90 -3.98
CA GLU A 14 -10.10 -8.18 -3.33
C GLU A 14 -9.62 -6.89 -2.66
N TRP A 15 -10.45 -5.86 -2.72
CA TRP A 15 -10.23 -4.61 -1.99
C TRP A 15 -10.55 -4.81 -0.51
N GLN A 16 -9.58 -4.51 0.37
CA GLN A 16 -9.77 -4.59 1.82
C GLN A 16 -10.06 -3.19 2.39
N PRO A 17 -11.16 -2.99 3.13
CA PRO A 17 -11.45 -1.69 3.74
C PRO A 17 -10.39 -1.37 4.80
N THR A 18 -9.89 -0.14 4.82
CA THR A 18 -8.84 0.29 5.78
C THR A 18 -9.15 1.59 6.52
N LEU A 19 -10.01 2.43 5.95
CA LEU A 19 -10.46 3.70 6.54
C LEU A 19 -11.81 4.10 5.91
N PRO A 20 -12.58 5.02 6.51
CA PRO A 20 -13.84 5.48 5.93
C PRO A 20 -13.66 6.02 4.49
N GLY A 21 -14.27 5.35 3.51
CA GLY A 21 -14.11 5.68 2.08
C GLY A 21 -12.75 5.28 1.48
N GLY A 22 -11.99 4.39 2.13
CA GLY A 22 -10.68 3.96 1.67
C GLY A 22 -10.43 2.46 1.77
N TRP A 23 -9.80 1.91 0.72
CA TRP A 23 -9.48 0.49 0.59
C TRP A 23 -8.04 0.29 0.09
N ILE A 24 -7.47 -0.86 0.43
CA ILE A 24 -6.15 -1.28 -0.05
C ILE A 24 -6.18 -2.64 -0.74
N LYS A 25 -5.26 -2.82 -1.69
CA LYS A 25 -4.79 -4.15 -2.13
C LYS A 25 -3.32 -4.26 -1.75
N ARG A 26 -2.98 -5.20 -0.87
CA ARG A 26 -1.57 -5.48 -0.54
C ARG A 26 -0.95 -6.26 -1.69
N LEU A 27 0.10 -5.70 -2.29
CA LEU A 27 0.82 -6.34 -3.39
C LEU A 27 2.06 -7.08 -2.87
N ARG A 28 2.83 -6.46 -1.99
CA ARG A 28 4.05 -7.09 -1.46
C ARG A 28 4.32 -6.64 -0.04
N SER A 29 4.89 -7.54 0.76
CA SER A 29 5.55 -7.23 2.03
C SER A 29 6.89 -7.97 2.11
N CYS A 30 7.91 -7.30 2.61
CA CYS A 30 9.24 -7.89 2.84
C CYS A 30 9.65 -7.67 4.28
N GLU A 31 9.57 -8.72 5.09
CA GLU A 31 9.88 -8.64 6.53
C GLU A 31 11.34 -8.26 6.80
N LYS A 32 12.27 -8.71 5.95
CA LYS A 32 13.71 -8.39 6.08
C LYS A 32 14.01 -6.90 5.95
N THR A 33 13.27 -6.19 5.11
CA THR A 33 13.53 -4.76 4.81
C THR A 33 12.46 -3.82 5.37
N GLY A 34 11.34 -4.35 5.85
CA GLY A 34 10.16 -3.58 6.23
C GLY A 34 9.42 -2.93 5.05
N GLN A 35 9.88 -3.13 3.81
CA GLN A 35 9.26 -2.54 2.63
C GLN A 35 7.97 -3.26 2.25
N TRP A 36 6.99 -2.48 1.83
CA TRP A 36 5.73 -2.99 1.32
C TRP A 36 5.25 -2.17 0.13
N THR A 37 4.34 -2.74 -0.65
CA THR A 37 3.72 -2.09 -1.80
C THR A 37 2.23 -2.40 -1.75
N GLN A 38 1.40 -1.38 -1.95
CA GLN A 38 -0.06 -1.52 -1.97
C GLN A 38 -0.68 -0.60 -3.00
N LEU A 39 -1.84 -0.98 -3.54
CA LEU A 39 -2.74 -0.03 -4.20
C LEU A 39 -3.66 0.59 -3.17
N LEU A 40 -3.92 1.88 -3.31
CA LEU A 40 -4.85 2.63 -2.47
C LEU A 40 -6.00 3.15 -3.35
N LYS A 41 -7.23 2.89 -2.92
CA LYS A 41 -8.44 3.49 -3.49
C LYS A 41 -9.07 4.38 -2.44
N LEU A 42 -9.29 5.65 -2.77
CA LEU A 42 -9.95 6.63 -1.91
C LEU A 42 -11.16 7.20 -2.66
N GLU A 43 -12.29 7.28 -1.97
CA GLU A 43 -13.42 8.08 -2.42
C GLU A 43 -13.13 9.57 -2.29
N ALA A 44 -13.88 10.38 -3.04
CA ALA A 44 -13.80 11.83 -2.91
C ALA A 44 -14.16 12.26 -1.48
N GLY A 45 -13.28 13.03 -0.84
CA GLY A 45 -13.43 13.47 0.55
C GLY A 45 -12.88 12.49 1.60
N ALA A 46 -12.48 11.28 1.20
CA ALA A 46 -11.75 10.38 2.11
C ALA A 46 -10.39 10.98 2.47
N ALA A 47 -9.99 10.84 3.73
CA ALA A 47 -8.74 11.37 4.24
C ALA A 47 -8.01 10.30 5.07
N VAL A 48 -6.69 10.24 4.90
CA VAL A 48 -5.84 9.43 5.77
C VAL A 48 -5.59 10.22 7.05
N PRO A 49 -5.80 9.63 8.25
CA PRO A 49 -5.48 10.30 9.51
C PRO A 49 -4.01 10.74 9.55
N PRO A 50 -3.64 11.78 10.31
CA PRO A 50 -2.25 12.21 10.41
C PRO A 50 -1.31 11.06 10.84
N TYR A 51 -0.20 10.89 10.10
CA TYR A 51 0.84 9.90 10.40
C TYR A 51 2.21 10.38 9.90
N PHE A 52 3.28 9.67 10.28
CA PHE A 52 4.64 9.94 9.83
C PHE A 52 5.26 8.70 9.19
N HIS A 53 6.02 8.89 8.11
CA HIS A 53 6.84 7.84 7.52
C HIS A 53 8.19 7.76 8.23
N LEU A 54 8.57 6.56 8.70
CA LEU A 54 9.87 6.29 9.33
C LEU A 54 11.01 6.00 8.33
N GLY A 55 10.68 5.80 7.05
CA GLY A 55 11.63 5.52 5.97
C GLY A 55 11.56 6.57 4.86
N ALA A 56 12.01 6.21 3.66
CA ALA A 56 11.91 7.08 2.48
C ALA A 56 10.44 7.52 2.27
N GLY A 57 10.19 8.82 2.36
CA GLY A 57 8.85 9.40 2.54
C GLY A 57 8.70 10.24 3.81
N ALA A 58 9.71 10.25 4.70
CA ALA A 58 9.79 11.23 5.78
C ALA A 58 9.75 12.64 5.19
N LEU A 59 8.67 13.38 5.48
CA LEU A 59 8.55 14.79 5.15
C LEU A 59 9.75 15.52 5.78
N CYS A 60 10.53 16.22 4.93
CA CYS A 60 11.34 17.34 5.37
C CYS A 60 10.42 18.26 6.18
N ARG A 61 10.81 18.56 7.42
CA ARG A 61 10.13 19.59 8.23
C ARG A 61 10.21 20.95 7.54
#